data_AF-A0A8S2VRM7-F1
#
_entry.id   AF-A0A8S2VRM7-F1
#
_cell.length_a   1.000
_cell.length_b   1.000
_cell.length_c   1.000
_cell.angle_alpha   90.00
_cell.angle_beta   90.00
_cell.angle_gamma   90.00
#
_symmetry.space_group_name_H-M   'P 1'
#
loop_
_entity.id
_entity.type
_entity.pdbx_description
1 polymer ?
#
loop_
_entity_poly.entity_id
_entity_poly.type
_entity_poly.pdbx_seq_one_letter_code
_entity_poly.pdbx_strand_id
1 'polypeptide(L)'
;CSNILNRNVWNAIKPIKRDNLPIPVSSIVVHELRELLNNQSVTQQGCARYINALQNYDMNQRSYDDIGYNFIICGDDENDNTSQQQIYTGRGWKSSGAHCIPYNGKSLG
;
A
#
# COMPACT_ATOMS: atom_id res chain seq x y z
N CYS A 1 -1.81 -13.28 -14.42
CA CYS A 1 -1.22 -12.17 -13.64
C CYS A 1 -2.27 -11.66 -12.67
N SER A 2 -1.96 -11.55 -11.38
CA SER A 2 -2.90 -11.02 -10.38
C SER A 2 -3.31 -9.58 -10.72
N ASN A 3 -4.57 -9.23 -10.43
CA ASN A 3 -5.08 -7.90 -10.71
C ASN A 3 -4.56 -6.90 -9.66
N ILE A 4 -3.57 -6.09 -10.03
CA ILE A 4 -3.06 -5.00 -9.17
C ILE A 4 -3.93 -3.77 -9.39
N LEU A 5 -4.64 -3.35 -8.36
CA LEU A 5 -5.50 -2.18 -8.37
C LEU A 5 -4.65 -0.90 -8.38
N ASN A 6 -4.99 -0.02 -9.30
CA ASN A 6 -4.32 1.27 -9.46
C ASN A 6 -4.70 2.26 -8.36
N ARG A 7 -3.88 3.30 -8.21
CA ARG A 7 -4.03 4.35 -7.19
C ARG A 7 -5.38 5.09 -7.22
N ASN A 8 -6.01 5.16 -8.39
CA ASN A 8 -7.34 5.77 -8.53
C ASN A 8 -8.44 4.95 -7.83
N VAL A 9 -8.28 3.63 -7.69
CA VAL A 9 -9.30 2.75 -7.07
C VAL A 9 -9.52 3.09 -5.60
N TRP A 10 -8.51 3.64 -4.93
CA TRP A 10 -8.56 4.03 -3.52
C TRP A 10 -8.46 5.55 -3.30
N ASN A 11 -8.73 6.34 -4.35
CA ASN A 11 -8.72 7.81 -4.31
C ASN A 11 -7.39 8.40 -3.79
N ALA A 12 -6.26 7.80 -4.17
CA ALA A 12 -4.95 8.25 -3.73
C ALA A 12 -4.71 9.73 -4.06
N ILE A 13 -4.15 10.48 -3.10
CA ILE A 13 -3.61 11.80 -3.39
C ILE A 13 -2.25 11.67 -4.09
N LYS A 14 -1.86 12.74 -4.80
CA LYS A 14 -0.58 12.81 -5.51
C LYS A 14 0.57 12.82 -4.50
N PRO A 15 1.65 12.07 -4.75
CA PRO A 15 2.84 12.14 -3.91
C PRO A 15 3.50 13.51 -4.05
N ILE A 16 4.14 13.98 -2.97
CA ILE A 16 4.94 15.20 -2.94
C ILE A 16 6.20 15.01 -3.78
N LYS A 17 6.88 13.87 -3.60
CA LYS A 17 8.10 13.50 -4.29
C LYS A 17 8.15 11.98 -4.51
N ARG A 18 8.95 11.55 -5.49
CA ARG A 18 9.32 10.15 -5.69
C ARG A 18 10.83 10.04 -5.85
N ASP A 19 11.44 9.17 -5.05
CA ASP A 19 12.81 8.71 -5.27
C ASP A 19 12.78 7.36 -5.97
N ASN A 20 13.72 7.12 -6.89
CA ASN A 20 13.77 5.89 -7.68
C ASN A 20 14.48 4.77 -6.92
N LEU A 21 13.99 3.54 -7.09
CA LEU A 21 14.70 2.33 -6.68
C LEU A 21 15.73 1.91 -7.74
N PRO A 22 16.87 1.33 -7.34
CA PRO A 22 17.73 0.61 -8.26
C PRO A 22 17.02 -0.66 -8.73
N ILE A 23 16.92 -0.87 -10.05
CA ILE A 23 16.25 -2.02 -10.65
C ILE A 23 17.32 -2.93 -11.28
N PRO A 24 17.28 -4.26 -11.06
CA PRO A 24 16.28 -5.00 -10.28
C PRO A 24 16.43 -4.81 -8.77
N VAL A 25 15.31 -4.80 -8.06
CA VAL A 25 15.26 -4.80 -6.60
C VAL A 25 15.35 -6.25 -6.11
N SER A 26 16.26 -6.56 -5.18
CA SER A 26 16.54 -7.93 -4.74
C SER A 26 15.91 -8.30 -3.39
N SER A 27 15.19 -7.38 -2.74
CA SER A 27 14.64 -7.58 -1.40
C SER A 27 13.18 -7.16 -1.31
N ILE A 28 12.40 -7.92 -0.55
CA ILE A 28 11.01 -7.63 -0.18
C ILE A 28 10.94 -7.59 1.34
N VAL A 29 10.27 -6.59 1.89
CA VAL A 29 9.98 -6.48 3.33
C VAL A 29 8.47 -6.61 3.51
N VAL A 30 8.02 -7.53 4.36
CA VAL A 30 6.58 -7.74 4.60
C VAL A 30 6.22 -7.18 5.97
N HIS A 31 5.21 -6.32 6.01
CA HIS A 31 4.66 -5.75 7.24
C HIS A 31 3.19 -6.17 7.42
N GLU A 32 2.84 -6.56 8.64
CA GLU A 32 1.44 -6.69 9.05
C GLU A 32 0.94 -5.32 9.54
N LEU A 33 -0.13 -4.82 8.94
CA LEU A 33 -0.78 -3.58 9.35
C LEU A 33 -1.90 -3.89 10.35
N ARG A 34 -1.64 -3.66 11.64
CA ARG A 34 -2.61 -3.88 12.71
C ARG A 34 -3.42 -2.61 13.00
N GLU A 35 -4.26 -2.18 12.07
CA GLU A 35 -5.42 -1.38 12.46
C GLU A 35 -6.64 -2.29 12.65
N LEU A 36 -7.57 -1.86 13.51
CA LEU A 36 -8.80 -2.59 13.87
C LEU A 36 -9.71 -2.65 12.64
N LEU A 37 -9.40 -3.59 11.76
CA LEU A 37 -10.25 -3.97 10.65
C LEU A 37 -11.56 -4.49 11.24
N ASN A 38 -12.60 -3.65 11.25
CA ASN A 38 -13.96 -4.12 11.49
C ASN A 38 -14.42 -4.92 10.25
N ASN A 39 -15.53 -5.66 10.32
CA ASN A 39 -15.98 -6.47 9.18
C ASN A 39 -16.23 -5.66 7.88
N GLN A 40 -16.23 -4.31 7.89
CA GLN A 40 -16.35 -3.52 6.66
C GLN A 40 -15.03 -3.41 5.88
N SER A 41 -13.89 -3.56 6.54
CA SER A 41 -12.57 -3.35 5.94
C SER A 41 -12.01 -4.54 5.16
N VAL A 42 -12.76 -5.64 5.06
CA VAL A 42 -12.47 -6.75 4.14
C VAL A 42 -13.11 -6.57 2.76
N THR A 43 -14.04 -5.63 2.61
CA THR A 43 -14.62 -5.28 1.30
C THR A 43 -13.66 -4.39 0.51
N GLN A 44 -13.72 -4.42 -0.83
CA GLN A 44 -12.93 -3.50 -1.66
C GLN A 44 -13.13 -2.03 -1.26
N GLN A 45 -14.36 -1.61 -0.94
CA GLN A 45 -14.63 -0.24 -0.51
C GLN A 45 -13.99 0.07 0.85
N GLY A 46 -14.03 -0.89 1.78
CA GLY A 46 -13.38 -0.77 3.08
C GLY A 46 -11.86 -0.68 2.97
N CYS A 47 -11.24 -1.56 2.18
CA CYS A 47 -9.82 -1.50 1.85
C CYS A 47 -9.42 -0.17 1.23
N ALA A 48 -10.19 0.32 0.23
CA ALA A 48 -9.95 1.60 -0.40
C ALA A 48 -9.99 2.77 0.60
N ARG A 49 -10.97 2.79 1.51
CA ARG A 49 -11.08 3.81 2.57
C ARG A 49 -9.92 3.74 3.55
N TYR A 50 -9.55 2.53 3.98
CA TYR A 50 -8.45 2.29 4.89
C TYR A 50 -7.11 2.77 4.31
N ILE A 51 -6.78 2.35 3.09
CA ILE A 51 -5.54 2.72 2.41
C ILE A 51 -5.47 4.24 2.18
N ASN A 52 -6.60 4.87 1.87
CA ASN A 52 -6.68 6.33 1.78
C ASN A 52 -6.38 7.02 3.11
N ALA A 53 -6.98 6.54 4.21
CA ALA A 53 -6.70 7.07 5.55
C ALA A 53 -5.23 6.87 5.95
N LEU A 54 -4.65 5.71 5.63
CA LEU A 54 -3.25 5.40 5.87
C LEU A 54 -2.32 6.36 5.11
N GLN A 55 -2.60 6.65 3.83
CA GLN A 55 -1.83 7.65 3.07
C GLN A 55 -1.91 9.03 3.73
N ASN A 56 -3.11 9.47 4.13
CA ASN A 56 -3.30 10.75 4.80
C ASN A 56 -2.53 10.82 6.12
N TYR A 57 -2.52 9.73 6.90
CA TYR A 57 -1.76 9.65 8.14
C TYR A 57 -0.25 9.71 7.88
N ASP A 58 0.26 8.91 6.93
CA ASP A 58 1.69 8.90 6.57
C ASP A 58 2.16 10.29 6.08
N MET A 59 1.37 10.96 5.25
CA MET A 59 1.75 12.28 4.71
C MET A 59 1.62 13.40 5.74
N ASN A 60 0.54 13.45 6.52
CA ASN A 60 0.29 14.56 7.43
C ASN A 60 0.94 14.40 8.80
N GLN A 61 1.02 13.17 9.33
CA GLN A 61 1.53 12.90 10.68
C GLN A 61 2.98 12.42 10.68
N ARG A 62 3.39 11.63 9.67
CA ARG A 62 4.77 11.13 9.54
C ARG A 62 5.63 11.95 8.59
N SER A 63 5.05 12.96 7.93
CA SER A 63 5.75 13.80 6.94
C SER A 63 6.39 13.00 5.80
N TYR A 64 5.77 11.88 5.42
CA TYR A 64 6.21 11.11 4.26
C TYR A 64 5.75 11.77 2.97
N ASP A 65 6.51 11.60 1.89
CA ASP A 65 6.13 12.12 0.57
C ASP A 65 4.91 11.43 -0.06
N ASP A 66 4.55 10.25 0.45
CA ASP A 66 3.45 9.38 0.00
C ASP A 66 3.19 8.29 1.06
N ILE A 67 2.17 7.46 0.87
CA ILE A 67 1.97 6.22 1.64
C ILE A 67 3.28 5.41 1.74
N GLY A 68 3.60 4.86 2.91
CA GLY A 68 4.92 4.29 3.18
C GLY A 68 5.26 3.03 2.37
N TYR A 69 4.27 2.34 1.82
CA TYR A 69 4.41 1.02 1.21
C TYR A 69 4.39 1.07 -0.33
N ASN A 70 5.06 0.11 -0.97
CA ASN A 70 5.02 -0.06 -2.41
C ASN A 70 3.70 -0.71 -2.83
N PHE A 71 3.27 -1.72 -2.09
CA PHE A 71 2.01 -2.43 -2.29
C PHE A 71 1.31 -2.68 -0.96
N ILE A 72 -0.02 -2.76 -0.99
CA ILE A 72 -0.84 -3.13 0.16
C ILE A 72 -1.73 -4.28 -0.26
N ILE A 73 -1.80 -5.33 0.56
CA ILE A 73 -2.74 -6.44 0.38
C ILE A 73 -3.87 -6.24 1.39
N CYS A 74 -5.11 -6.26 0.92
CA CYS A 74 -6.28 -6.11 1.76
C CYS A 74 -7.46 -6.88 1.18
N GLY A 75 -8.30 -7.41 2.06
CA GLY A 75 -9.43 -8.29 1.76
C GLY A 75 -9.36 -9.56 2.60
N ASP A 76 -10.29 -10.46 2.36
CA ASP A 76 -10.32 -11.80 2.96
C ASP A 76 -10.03 -12.86 1.88
N ASP A 77 -9.65 -14.06 2.30
CA ASP A 77 -9.60 -15.25 1.44
C ASP A 77 -10.97 -15.97 1.40
N GLU A 78 -11.99 -15.40 2.05
CA GLU A 78 -13.33 -15.98 2.07
C GLU A 78 -13.96 -15.95 0.67
N ASN A 79 -14.31 -17.14 0.17
CA ASN A 79 -14.85 -17.43 -1.16
C ASN A 79 -16.29 -16.92 -1.39
N ASP A 80 -16.74 -15.91 -0.65
CA ASP A 80 -17.89 -15.16 -1.10
C ASP A 80 -17.44 -14.22 -2.22
N ASN A 81 -18.27 -14.03 -3.24
CA ASN A 81 -17.89 -13.22 -4.41
C ASN A 81 -17.77 -11.71 -4.09
N THR A 82 -17.63 -11.33 -2.81
CA THR A 82 -17.65 -9.95 -2.32
C THR A 82 -16.39 -9.52 -1.54
N SER A 83 -15.55 -10.45 -1.08
CA SER A 83 -14.45 -10.14 -0.14
C SER A 83 -13.05 -10.64 -0.55
N GLN A 84 -12.75 -10.75 -1.85
CA GLN A 84 -11.43 -11.25 -2.31
C GLN A 84 -10.26 -10.37 -1.88
N GLN A 85 -9.14 -11.00 -1.51
CA GLN A 85 -7.84 -10.33 -1.37
C GLN A 85 -7.43 -9.64 -2.67
N GLN A 86 -7.08 -8.36 -2.55
CA GLN A 86 -6.68 -7.50 -3.64
C GLN A 86 -5.35 -6.82 -3.33
N ILE A 87 -4.55 -6.61 -4.38
CA ILE A 87 -3.27 -5.91 -4.28
C ILE A 87 -3.49 -4.48 -4.73
N TYR A 88 -3.21 -3.51 -3.86
CA TYR A 88 -3.35 -2.08 -4.12
C TYR A 88 -1.98 -1.47 -4.36
N THR A 89 -1.87 -0.65 -5.42
CA THR A 89 -0.65 0.10 -5.71
C THR A 89 -0.50 1.25 -4.72
N GLY A 90 0.56 1.21 -3.90
CA GLY A 90 1.08 2.34 -3.13
C GLY A 90 2.07 3.12 -4.00
N ARG A 91 3.34 3.13 -3.61
CA ARG A 91 4.42 3.76 -4.40
C ARG A 91 4.78 3.01 -5.68
N GLY A 92 4.43 1.72 -5.76
CA GLY A 92 4.63 0.87 -6.93
C GLY A 92 6.08 0.39 -7.11
N TRP A 93 6.36 -0.22 -8.26
CA TRP A 93 7.59 -0.99 -8.52
C TRP A 93 8.88 -0.18 -8.61
N LYS A 94 8.82 1.11 -8.94
CA LYS A 94 9.99 1.92 -9.32
C LYS A 94 10.40 2.95 -8.27
N SER A 95 9.62 3.14 -7.23
CA SER A 95 9.82 4.22 -6.26
C SER A 95 10.14 3.69 -4.87
N SER A 96 11.09 4.34 -4.19
CA SER A 96 11.55 3.95 -2.85
C SER A 96 10.42 4.11 -1.82
N GLY A 97 10.35 3.15 -0.91
CA GLY A 97 9.40 3.11 0.20
C GLY A 97 9.76 4.06 1.35
N ALA A 98 8.91 4.07 2.38
CA ALA A 98 9.19 4.60 3.71
C ALA A 98 8.74 3.58 4.80
N HIS A 99 8.88 2.28 4.49
CA HIS A 99 8.39 1.15 5.28
C HIS A 99 9.45 0.56 6.23
N CYS A 100 10.73 0.60 5.88
CA CYS A 100 11.79 -0.05 6.66
C CYS A 100 13.14 0.66 6.48
N ILE A 101 13.65 1.30 7.53
CA ILE A 101 15.02 1.85 7.55
C ILE A 101 15.98 0.72 7.96
N PRO A 102 17.13 0.51 7.27
CA PRO A 102 17.69 1.26 6.13
C PRO A 102 17.37 0.66 4.75
N TYR A 103 16.29 -0.10 4.60
CA TYR A 103 15.96 -0.86 3.39
C TYR A 103 15.11 -0.11 2.35
N ASN A 104 14.50 1.02 2.70
CA ASN A 104 13.64 1.85 1.84
C ASN A 104 14.14 2.07 0.41
N GLY A 105 15.45 2.29 0.23
CA GLY A 105 16.08 2.55 -1.08
C GLY A 105 16.58 1.29 -1.82
N LYS A 106 16.33 0.09 -1.29
CA LYS A 106 16.83 -1.18 -1.82
C LYS A 106 15.86 -2.36 -1.67
N SER A 107 14.62 -2.10 -1.25
CA SER A 107 13.57 -3.11 -1.17
C SER A 107 12.20 -2.58 -1.55
N LEU A 108 11.33 -3.49 -1.96
CA LEU A 108 9.90 -3.26 -2.05
C LEU A 108 9.25 -3.65 -0.72
N GLY A 109 8.24 -2.89 -0.30
CA GLY A 109 7.46 -3.16 0.91
C GLY A 109 5.97 -3.20 0.68
#